data_AF-A0A9D0N561-F1
#
_entry.id   AF-A0A9D0N561-F1
#
_cell.length_a   1.000
_cell.length_b   1.000
_cell.length_c   1.000
_cell.angle_alpha   90.00
_cell.angle_beta   90.00
_cell.angle_gamma   90.00
#
_symmetry.space_group_name_H-M   'P 1'
#
loop_
_entity.id
_entity.type
_entity.pdbx_description
1 polymer ?
#
loop_
_entity_poly.entity_id
_entity_poly.type
_entity_poly.pdbx_seq_one_letter_code
_entity_poly.pdbx_strand_id
1 'polypeptide(L)'
;MRNGYSVKDIVRLNLIPPGLQDHPDIYLSYLAPRDHLIARVVDHMTGIWEEDASGEEPMGLDNLTSVEYGRLLDVYLGLSASDVENALQRKIAGGDLELAFQFAIAAEKRYDANQAIIQLKEEAADRIRSAAQFLDPFKFVVYTEMIGKEHKPVPGLPLSQHTEKTP
;
A
#
# COMPACT_ATOMS: atom_id res chain seq x y z
N MET A 1 14.06 11.98 14.22
CA MET A 1 14.86 12.31 13.02
C MET A 1 15.57 13.64 13.17
N ARG A 2 16.84 13.78 12.79
CA ARG A 2 17.59 15.06 12.93
C ARG A 2 17.44 16.02 11.73
N ASN A 3 16.89 15.54 10.61
CA ASN A 3 16.83 16.26 9.33
C ASN A 3 15.40 16.62 8.88
N GLY A 4 14.38 16.37 9.71
CA GLY A 4 12.99 16.74 9.40
C GLY A 4 12.23 15.87 8.40
N TYR A 5 12.72 14.66 8.05
CA TYR A 5 11.99 13.77 7.12
C TYR A 5 10.98 12.88 7.84
N SER A 6 9.74 12.82 7.37
CA SER A 6 8.76 11.83 7.81
C SER A 6 9.13 10.41 7.39
N VAL A 7 8.48 9.39 7.98
CA VAL A 7 8.62 7.99 7.53
C VAL A 7 8.37 7.85 6.03
N LYS A 8 7.29 8.47 5.55
CA LYS A 8 6.89 8.41 4.14
C LYS A 8 7.96 9.04 3.25
N ASP A 9 8.59 10.13 3.68
CA ASP A 9 9.68 10.75 2.93
C ASP A 9 10.90 9.84 2.85
N ILE A 10 11.30 9.22 3.96
CA ILE A 10 12.44 8.30 4.00
C ILE A 10 12.20 7.10 3.07
N VAL A 11 10.99 6.53 3.07
CA VAL A 11 10.60 5.45 2.16
C VAL A 11 10.68 5.92 0.69
N ARG A 12 10.19 7.12 0.39
CA ARG A 12 10.21 7.71 -0.95
C ARG A 12 11.63 7.97 -1.49
N LEU A 13 12.60 8.22 -0.61
CA LEU A 13 14.01 8.39 -1.00
C LEU A 13 14.64 7.12 -1.58
N ASN A 14 13.98 5.95 -1.47
CA ASN A 14 14.45 4.68 -2.03
C ASN A 14 15.91 4.35 -1.69
N LEU A 15 16.30 4.61 -0.43
CA LEU A 15 17.69 4.47 0.01
C LEU A 15 18.16 3.01 -0.09
N ILE A 16 19.29 2.83 -0.77
CA ILE A 16 20.00 1.55 -0.91
C ILE A 16 21.33 1.68 -0.14
N PRO A 17 21.64 0.78 0.80
CA PRO A 17 22.90 0.78 1.52
C PRO A 17 24.10 0.72 0.54
N PRO A 18 25.15 1.51 0.78
CA PRO A 18 26.39 1.40 0.00
C PRO A 18 26.92 -0.04 0.01
N GLY A 19 27.41 -0.52 -1.14
CA GLY A 19 27.91 -1.90 -1.32
C GLY A 19 26.85 -2.96 -1.58
N LEU A 20 25.56 -2.70 -1.34
CA LEU A 20 24.49 -3.65 -1.68
C LEU A 20 24.32 -3.81 -3.21
N GLN A 21 24.75 -2.80 -3.97
CA GLN A 21 24.73 -2.81 -5.44
C GLN A 21 25.64 -3.91 -6.01
N ASP A 22 26.69 -4.29 -5.26
CA ASP A 22 27.66 -5.32 -5.67
C ASP A 22 27.21 -6.75 -5.28
N HIS A 23 26.07 -6.88 -4.57
CA HIS A 23 25.54 -8.14 -4.07
C HIS A 23 24.07 -8.35 -4.48
N PRO A 24 23.81 -8.70 -5.75
CA PRO A 24 22.45 -8.84 -6.28
C PRO A 24 21.65 -9.97 -5.61
N ASP A 25 22.33 -10.94 -5.00
CA ASP A 25 21.75 -12.08 -4.29
C ASP A 25 21.02 -11.69 -3.00
N ILE A 26 21.50 -10.65 -2.30
CA ILE A 26 20.87 -10.14 -1.07
C ILE A 26 19.99 -8.90 -1.31
N TYR A 27 20.03 -8.35 -2.53
CA TYR A 27 19.30 -7.14 -2.89
C TYR A 27 17.77 -7.30 -2.71
N LEU A 28 17.21 -8.43 -3.15
CA LEU A 28 15.78 -8.74 -2.98
C LEU A 28 15.40 -8.92 -1.51
N SER A 29 16.27 -9.56 -0.73
CA SER A 29 16.07 -9.78 0.70
C SER A 29 16.09 -8.47 1.50
N TYR A 30 16.81 -7.46 1.03
CA TYR A 30 16.75 -6.11 1.59
C TYR A 30 15.50 -5.36 1.16
N LEU A 31 15.16 -5.36 -0.15
CA LEU A 31 14.03 -4.60 -0.67
C LEU A 31 12.69 -5.04 -0.06
N ALA A 32 12.49 -6.35 0.12
CA ALA A 32 11.20 -6.87 0.55
C ALA A 32 10.69 -6.35 1.91
N PRO A 33 11.52 -6.29 2.95
CA PRO A 33 11.10 -5.73 4.23
C PRO A 33 11.42 -4.23 4.39
N ARG A 34 12.15 -3.60 3.45
CA ARG A 34 12.75 -2.26 3.63
C ARG A 34 11.76 -1.24 4.20
N ASP A 35 10.65 -1.03 3.49
CA ASP A 35 9.69 0.02 3.82
C ASP A 35 9.04 -0.26 5.18
N HIS A 36 8.73 -1.52 5.47
CA HIS A 36 8.12 -1.98 6.72
C HIS A 36 9.08 -1.86 7.92
N LEU A 37 10.37 -2.15 7.71
CA LEU A 37 11.39 -1.98 8.74
C LEU A 37 11.63 -0.51 9.05
N ILE A 38 11.70 0.35 8.02
CA ILE A 38 11.84 1.80 8.20
C ILE A 38 10.66 2.33 9.02
N ALA A 39 9.43 1.99 8.63
CA ALA A 39 8.23 2.41 9.35
C ALA A 39 8.26 1.97 10.82
N ARG A 40 8.50 0.68 11.08
CA ARG A 40 8.51 0.14 12.46
C ARG A 40 9.62 0.71 13.33
N VAL A 41 10.81 0.92 12.78
CA VAL A 41 11.93 1.51 13.56
C VAL A 41 11.60 2.94 13.93
N VAL A 42 11.02 3.72 13.01
CA VAL A 42 10.59 5.08 13.33
C VAL A 42 9.47 5.07 14.37
N ASP A 43 8.40 4.30 14.15
CA ASP A 43 7.28 4.19 15.10
C ASP A 43 7.77 3.86 16.52
N HIS A 44 8.79 2.99 16.64
CA HIS A 44 9.41 2.65 17.92
C HIS A 44 10.22 3.80 18.53
N MET A 45 10.90 4.60 17.70
CA MET A 45 11.74 5.70 18.17
C MET A 45 10.95 6.93 18.60
N THR A 46 9.76 7.13 18.04
CA THR A 46 9.07 8.42 18.12
C THR A 46 7.69 8.33 18.79
N GLY A 47 7.11 7.14 18.85
CA GLY A 47 5.82 6.89 19.50
C GLY A 47 4.63 7.30 18.64
N ILE A 48 3.42 7.06 19.15
CA ILE A 48 2.15 7.26 18.41
C ILE A 48 1.73 8.73 18.22
N TRP A 49 2.49 9.67 18.79
CA TRP A 49 2.16 11.10 18.85
C TRP A 49 3.15 11.95 18.04
N GLU A 50 3.64 11.41 16.92
CA GLU A 50 4.45 12.20 16.01
C GLU A 50 3.53 12.89 14.99
N GLU A 51 3.51 14.23 15.09
CA GLU A 51 3.55 15.08 13.90
C GLU A 51 4.58 14.45 12.94
N ASP A 52 4.38 14.55 11.63
CA ASP A 52 5.46 14.12 10.73
C ASP A 52 6.79 14.77 11.21
N ALA A 53 7.95 14.14 10.98
CA ALA A 53 9.18 14.65 11.61
C ALA A 53 9.54 16.11 11.21
N SER A 54 8.80 16.70 10.25
CA SER A 54 8.82 18.09 9.83
C SER A 54 7.82 19.01 10.56
N GLY A 55 6.81 18.48 11.25
CA GLY A 55 5.68 19.24 11.81
C GLY A 55 4.72 19.80 10.74
N GLU A 56 4.76 19.30 9.51
CA GLU A 56 4.03 19.85 8.36
C GLU A 56 2.61 19.26 8.23
N GLU A 57 2.47 17.96 8.43
CA GLU A 57 1.19 17.25 8.49
C GLU A 57 0.85 16.84 9.93
N PRO A 58 -0.39 17.09 10.41
CA PRO A 58 -0.86 16.68 11.74
C PRO A 58 -1.22 15.17 11.76
N MET A 59 -0.35 14.33 11.18
CA MET A 59 -0.52 12.88 11.17
C MET A 59 -0.68 12.36 12.61
N GLY A 60 -1.70 11.52 12.85
CA GLY A 60 -1.96 10.95 14.18
C GLY A 60 -2.71 11.86 15.15
N LEU A 61 -2.85 13.16 14.86
CA LEU A 61 -3.68 14.10 15.63
C LEU A 61 -5.08 14.26 15.02
N ASP A 62 -5.15 14.26 13.69
CA ASP A 62 -6.40 14.38 12.95
C ASP A 62 -7.13 13.05 12.83
N ASN A 63 -8.45 13.09 13.01
CA ASN A 63 -9.35 11.95 12.86
C ASN A 63 -10.02 11.91 11.47
N LEU A 64 -9.32 12.35 10.42
CA LEU A 64 -9.84 12.32 9.05
C LEU A 64 -9.84 10.88 8.51
N THR A 65 -10.99 10.41 8.07
CA THR A 65 -11.17 9.08 7.48
C THR A 65 -11.63 9.19 6.02
N SER A 66 -11.83 8.05 5.36
CA SER A 66 -12.40 7.99 4.01
C SER A 66 -13.79 8.64 3.91
N VAL A 67 -14.52 8.79 5.02
CA VAL A 67 -15.80 9.51 5.06
C VAL A 67 -15.58 11.01 4.81
N GLU A 68 -14.64 11.64 5.52
CA GLU A 68 -14.32 13.06 5.35
C GLU A 68 -13.76 13.34 3.97
N TYR A 69 -12.88 12.46 3.46
CA TYR A 69 -12.37 12.57 2.10
C TYR A 69 -13.47 12.36 1.05
N GLY A 70 -14.42 11.44 1.25
CA GLY A 70 -15.57 11.30 0.37
C GLY A 70 -16.42 12.56 0.33
N ARG A 71 -16.65 13.19 1.50
CA ARG A 71 -17.34 14.48 1.60
C ARG A 71 -16.58 15.61 0.90
N LEU A 72 -15.25 15.62 0.95
CA LEU A 72 -14.43 16.58 0.19
C LEU A 72 -14.73 16.52 -1.31
N LEU A 73 -14.80 15.32 -1.89
CA LEU A 73 -15.07 15.13 -3.32
C LEU A 73 -16.43 15.68 -3.75
N ASP A 74 -17.47 15.32 -3.00
CA ASP A 74 -18.84 15.67 -3.37
C ASP A 74 -19.25 17.06 -2.86
N VAL A 75 -19.25 17.27 -1.54
CA VAL A 75 -19.84 18.47 -0.93
C VAL A 75 -19.03 19.74 -1.21
N TYR A 76 -17.71 19.63 -1.19
CA TYR A 76 -16.83 20.80 -1.28
C TYR A 76 -16.27 21.02 -2.69
N LEU A 77 -16.00 19.96 -3.43
CA LEU A 77 -15.51 20.04 -4.81
C LEU A 77 -16.61 19.89 -5.87
N GLY A 78 -17.83 19.47 -5.48
CA GLY A 78 -18.96 19.34 -6.39
C GLY A 78 -18.79 18.26 -7.45
N LEU A 79 -17.92 17.26 -7.21
CA LEU A 79 -17.62 16.23 -8.20
C LEU A 79 -18.76 15.23 -8.29
N SER A 80 -19.24 14.99 -9.51
CA SER A 80 -20.18 13.90 -9.77
C SER A 80 -19.47 12.54 -9.70
N ALA A 81 -20.24 11.46 -9.59
CA ALA A 81 -19.68 10.11 -9.65
C ALA A 81 -18.87 9.88 -10.94
N SER A 82 -19.35 10.40 -12.08
CA SER A 82 -18.65 10.31 -13.36
C SER A 82 -17.33 11.09 -13.39
N ASP A 83 -17.25 12.25 -12.73
CA ASP A 83 -15.99 12.99 -12.61
C ASP A 83 -14.94 12.20 -11.81
N VAL A 84 -15.40 11.55 -10.75
CA VAL A 84 -14.58 10.69 -9.90
C VAL A 84 -14.13 9.44 -10.64
N GLU A 85 -15.01 8.78 -11.40
CA GLU A 85 -14.66 7.65 -12.26
C GLU A 85 -13.57 8.03 -13.28
N ASN A 86 -13.74 9.16 -13.97
CA ASN A 86 -12.75 9.68 -14.92
C ASN A 86 -11.41 10.02 -14.25
N ALA A 87 -11.44 10.54 -13.01
CA ALA A 87 -10.23 10.80 -12.25
C ALA A 87 -9.51 9.49 -11.86
N LEU A 88 -10.26 8.48 -11.41
CA LEU A 88 -9.75 7.15 -11.06
C LEU A 88 -9.10 6.47 -12.27
N GLN A 89 -9.77 6.47 -13.42
CA GLN A 89 -9.23 5.91 -14.67
C GLN A 89 -7.91 6.58 -15.06
N ARG A 90 -7.82 7.91 -14.98
CA ARG A 90 -6.58 8.65 -15.28
C ARG A 90 -5.45 8.32 -14.32
N LYS A 91 -5.74 8.19 -13.01
CA LYS A 91 -4.73 7.79 -12.01
C LYS A 91 -4.21 6.37 -12.28
N ILE A 92 -5.12 5.43 -12.55
CA ILE A 92 -4.78 4.04 -12.87
C ILE A 92 -3.94 3.96 -14.16
N ALA A 93 -4.34 4.70 -15.20
CA ALA A 93 -3.60 4.78 -16.47
C ALA A 93 -2.22 5.44 -16.29
N GLY A 94 -2.12 6.42 -15.40
CA GLY A 94 -0.87 7.10 -15.04
C GLY A 94 0.07 6.29 -14.14
N GLY A 95 -0.38 5.16 -13.59
CA GLY A 95 0.40 4.35 -12.66
C GLY A 95 0.35 4.82 -11.20
N ASP A 96 -0.47 5.81 -10.88
CA ASP A 96 -0.69 6.32 -9.52
C ASP A 96 -1.65 5.38 -8.74
N LEU A 97 -1.29 4.10 -8.64
CA LEU A 97 -2.20 3.03 -8.20
C LEU A 97 -2.62 3.16 -6.74
N GLU A 98 -1.68 3.42 -5.82
CA GLU A 98 -1.98 3.57 -4.39
C GLU A 98 -2.86 4.82 -4.15
N LEU A 99 -2.60 5.90 -4.90
CA LEU A 99 -3.42 7.10 -4.88
C LEU A 99 -4.83 6.83 -5.45
N ALA A 100 -4.92 6.09 -6.56
CA ALA A 100 -6.20 5.70 -7.14
C ALA A 100 -7.02 4.87 -6.14
N PHE A 101 -6.39 3.90 -5.48
CA PHE A 101 -7.05 3.03 -4.51
C PHE A 101 -7.58 3.80 -3.30
N GLN A 102 -6.75 4.66 -2.68
CA GLN A 102 -7.19 5.50 -1.56
C GLN A 102 -8.33 6.44 -1.96
N PHE A 103 -8.25 7.03 -3.15
CA PHE A 103 -9.30 7.88 -3.70
C PHE A 103 -10.61 7.10 -3.92
N ALA A 104 -10.52 5.86 -4.40
CA ALA A 104 -11.67 4.99 -4.64
C ALA A 104 -12.35 4.55 -3.32
N ILE A 105 -11.59 4.30 -2.25
CA ILE A 105 -12.16 4.00 -0.92
C ILE A 105 -12.99 5.19 -0.41
N ALA A 106 -12.47 6.41 -0.54
CA ALA A 106 -13.20 7.62 -0.15
C ALA A 106 -14.46 7.82 -1.01
N ALA A 107 -14.34 7.60 -2.32
CA ALA A 107 -15.45 7.71 -3.26
C ALA A 107 -16.56 6.69 -2.98
N GLU A 108 -16.22 5.41 -2.77
CA GLU A 108 -17.19 4.35 -2.46
C GLU A 108 -18.01 4.65 -1.20
N LYS A 109 -17.42 5.32 -0.20
CA LYS A 109 -18.15 5.77 1.01
C LYS A 109 -19.14 6.89 0.74
N ARG A 110 -19.01 7.62 -0.37
CA ARG A 110 -19.84 8.80 -0.67
C ARG A 110 -20.86 8.56 -1.77
N TYR A 111 -20.47 7.89 -2.86
CA TYR A 111 -21.31 7.69 -4.03
C TYR A 111 -22.00 6.32 -3.95
N ASP A 112 -23.32 6.34 -3.76
CA ASP A 112 -24.20 5.17 -3.59
C ASP A 112 -23.76 3.95 -4.39
N ALA A 113 -23.18 2.94 -3.72
CA ALA A 113 -22.79 1.62 -4.23
C ALA A 113 -22.40 1.59 -5.73
N ASN A 114 -21.67 2.61 -6.19
CA ASN A 114 -21.45 2.82 -7.61
C ASN A 114 -20.50 1.72 -8.11
N GLN A 115 -21.03 0.87 -8.98
CA GLN A 115 -20.33 -0.32 -9.45
C GLN A 115 -19.05 0.01 -10.22
N ALA A 116 -19.02 1.13 -10.96
CA ALA A 116 -17.81 1.54 -11.68
C ALA A 116 -16.69 1.95 -10.69
N ILE A 117 -17.02 2.67 -9.63
CA ILE A 117 -16.06 3.05 -8.58
C ILE A 117 -15.54 1.80 -7.85
N ILE A 118 -16.42 0.84 -7.54
CA ILE A 118 -16.03 -0.44 -6.92
C ILE A 118 -15.07 -1.21 -7.84
N GLN A 119 -15.39 -1.33 -9.13
CA GLN A 119 -14.53 -2.01 -10.10
C GLN A 119 -13.17 -1.34 -10.25
N LEU A 120 -13.13 0.00 -10.28
CA LEU A 120 -11.87 0.75 -10.36
C LEU A 120 -11.03 0.60 -9.08
N LYS A 121 -11.67 0.52 -7.91
CA LYS A 121 -11.00 0.18 -6.64
C LYS A 121 -10.34 -1.20 -6.73
N GLU A 122 -11.08 -2.21 -7.20
CA GLU A 122 -10.57 -3.57 -7.36
C GLU A 122 -9.45 -3.65 -8.39
N GLU A 123 -9.56 -2.93 -9.51
CA GLU A 123 -8.54 -2.86 -10.54
C GLU A 123 -7.24 -2.22 -10.01
N ALA A 124 -7.35 -1.12 -9.26
CA ALA A 124 -6.20 -0.48 -8.64
C ALA A 124 -5.47 -1.44 -7.69
N ALA A 125 -6.20 -2.10 -6.79
CA ALA A 125 -5.63 -3.09 -5.87
C ALA A 125 -5.02 -4.29 -6.58
N ASP A 126 -5.65 -4.79 -7.64
CA ASP A 126 -5.13 -5.88 -8.46
C ASP A 126 -3.78 -5.52 -9.10
N ARG A 127 -3.66 -4.30 -9.62
CA ARG A 127 -2.39 -3.82 -10.19
C ARG A 127 -1.32 -3.65 -9.12
N ILE A 128 -1.68 -3.13 -7.93
CA ILE A 128 -0.74 -3.00 -6.80
C ILE A 128 -0.22 -4.38 -6.37
N ARG A 129 -1.10 -5.35 -6.10
CA ARG A 129 -0.66 -6.69 -5.69
C ARG A 129 0.15 -7.38 -6.78
N SER A 130 -0.20 -7.18 -8.05
CA SER A 130 0.57 -7.77 -9.17
C SER A 130 1.98 -7.21 -9.24
N ALA A 131 2.16 -5.91 -8.98
CA ALA A 131 3.48 -5.29 -8.88
C ALA A 131 4.25 -5.73 -7.63
N ALA A 132 3.55 -5.99 -6.52
CA ALA A 132 4.14 -6.37 -5.25
C ALA A 132 4.50 -7.85 -5.12
N GLN A 133 3.94 -8.76 -5.95
CA GLN A 133 3.94 -10.21 -5.71
C GLN A 133 5.30 -10.85 -5.42
N PHE A 134 6.40 -10.31 -5.95
CA PHE A 134 7.76 -10.84 -5.73
C PHE A 134 8.61 -10.00 -4.79
N LEU A 135 8.21 -8.75 -4.54
CA LEU A 135 9.05 -7.74 -3.90
C LEU A 135 8.46 -7.20 -2.61
N ASP A 136 7.17 -7.38 -2.33
CA ASP A 136 6.55 -6.93 -1.10
C ASP A 136 5.38 -7.89 -0.75
N PRO A 137 5.67 -9.01 -0.06
CA PRO A 137 4.65 -9.98 0.32
C PRO A 137 3.60 -9.37 1.26
N PHE A 138 3.94 -8.32 2.02
CA PHE A 138 3.00 -7.65 2.89
C PHE A 138 1.97 -6.85 2.10
N LYS A 139 2.40 -6.02 1.15
CA LYS A 139 1.48 -5.34 0.22
C LYS A 139 0.63 -6.36 -0.53
N PHE A 140 1.23 -7.43 -1.03
CA PHE A 140 0.48 -8.47 -1.73
C PHE A 140 -0.68 -9.02 -0.89
N VAL A 141 -0.42 -9.41 0.36
CA VAL A 141 -1.46 -9.95 1.27
C VAL A 141 -2.51 -8.90 1.61
N VAL A 142 -2.09 -7.72 2.07
CA VAL A 142 -3.02 -6.66 2.52
C VAL A 142 -3.97 -6.24 1.40
N TYR A 143 -3.46 -5.94 0.21
CA TYR A 143 -4.31 -5.53 -0.91
C TYR A 143 -5.21 -6.66 -1.41
N THR A 144 -4.81 -7.93 -1.24
CA THR A 144 -5.64 -9.10 -1.56
C THR A 144 -6.82 -9.24 -0.60
N GLU A 145 -6.57 -9.09 0.70
CA GLU A 145 -7.61 -9.10 1.74
C GLU A 145 -8.59 -7.94 1.58
N MET A 146 -8.09 -6.72 1.31
CA MET A 146 -8.92 -5.52 1.16
C MET A 146 -9.93 -5.59 0.01
N ILE A 147 -9.69 -6.44 -0.99
CA ILE A 147 -10.62 -6.66 -2.12
C ILE A 147 -11.32 -8.03 -2.05
N GLY A 148 -11.20 -8.75 -0.94
CA GLY A 148 -11.89 -10.03 -0.73
C GLY A 148 -11.53 -11.13 -1.73
N LYS A 149 -10.33 -11.07 -2.35
CA LYS A 149 -9.86 -12.14 -3.23
C LYS A 149 -9.14 -13.19 -2.38
N GLU A 150 -9.68 -14.40 -2.26
CA GLU A 150 -9.04 -15.44 -1.44
C GLU A 150 -7.64 -15.81 -1.97
N HIS A 151 -6.73 -16.12 -1.05
CA HIS A 151 -5.49 -16.81 -1.36
C HIS A 151 -5.83 -18.23 -1.83
N LYS A 152 -5.68 -18.52 -3.13
CA LYS A 152 -5.64 -19.91 -3.55
C LYS A 152 -4.43 -20.55 -2.85
N PRO A 153 -4.60 -21.67 -2.11
CA PRO A 153 -3.47 -22.33 -1.47
C PRO A 153 -2.41 -22.64 -2.53
N VAL A 154 -1.15 -22.33 -2.22
CA VAL A 154 -0.02 -22.75 -3.06
C VAL A 154 -0.11 -24.27 -3.19
N PRO A 155 -0.18 -24.83 -4.42
CA PRO A 155 -0.18 -26.27 -4.58
C PRO A 155 1.04 -26.83 -3.86
N GLY A 156 0.81 -27.60 -2.80
CA GLY A 156 1.90 -28.21 -2.04
C GLY A 156 2.76 -29.01 -3.01
N LEU A 157 4.06 -28.71 -3.05
CA LEU A 157 5.03 -29.66 -3.60
C LEU A 157 4.78 -30.99 -2.88
N PRO A 158 4.60 -32.12 -3.60
CA PRO A 158 4.39 -33.39 -2.94
C PRO A 158 5.55 -33.62 -1.99
N LEU A 159 5.23 -33.77 -0.70
CA LEU A 159 6.20 -34.18 0.30
C LEU A 159 6.72 -35.54 -0.16
N SER A 160 7.92 -35.56 -0.73
CA SER A 160 8.66 -36.80 -0.98
C SER A 160 8.73 -37.52 0.36
N GLN A 161 7.97 -38.60 0.48
CA GLN A 161 8.00 -39.48 1.64
C GLN A 161 9.42 -40.02 1.72
N HIS A 162 10.26 -39.42 2.56
CA HIS A 162 11.49 -40.03 3.00
C HIS A 162 11.09 -41.27 3.80
N THR A 163 11.14 -42.41 3.12
CA THR A 163 11.09 -43.72 3.76
C THR A 163 12.36 -43.85 4.59
N GLU A 164 12.22 -43.70 5.91
CA GLU A 164 13.23 -44.16 6.85
C GLU A 164 13.45 -45.66 6.62
N LYS A 165 14.60 -46.02 6.06
CA LYS A 165 15.16 -47.36 6.23
C LYS A 165 15.83 -47.37 7.61
N THR A 166 15.18 -47.98 8.58
CA THR A 166 15.81 -48.41 9.84
C THR A 166 16.74 -49.61 9.55
N PRO A 167 17.87 -49.74 10.27
CA PRO A 167 18.93 -50.71 10.01
C PRO A 167 18.57 -52.16 10.35
#